data_AF-A0A534NCU6-F1
#
_entry.id   AF-A0A534NCU6-F1
#
_cell.length_a   1.000
_cell.length_b   1.000
_cell.length_c   1.000
_cell.angle_alpha   90.00
_cell.angle_beta   90.00
_cell.angle_gamma   90.00
#
_symmetry.space_group_name_H-M   'P 1'
#
loop_
_entity.id
_entity.type
_entity.pdbx_description
1 polymer ?
#
loop_
_entity_poly.entity_id
_entity_poly.type
_entity_poly.pdbx_seq_one_letter_code
_entity_poly.pdbx_strand_id
1 'polypeptide(L)' 'MKAQGNGSEKNSPWQLIFMQSKVNGALYRGEELPGYAWNWPKDTYLQRRLRRLKRYRSSFEFADLN' A
#
# COMPACT_ATOMS: atom_id res chain seq x y z
N MET A 1 26.28 -3.24 -37.54
CA MET A 1 25.06 -4.04 -37.30
C MET A 1 24.15 -3.22 -36.38
N LYS A 2 23.03 -2.71 -36.87
CA LYS A 2 22.05 -1.99 -36.02
C LYS A 2 20.72 -2.72 -36.17
N ALA A 3 20.41 -3.56 -35.20
CA ALA A 3 19.11 -4.19 -35.11
C ALA A 3 18.10 -3.07 -34.81
N GLN A 4 17.29 -2.76 -35.81
CA GLN A 4 16.01 -2.09 -35.63
C GLN A 4 15.11 -3.08 -34.86
N GLY A 5 15.15 -3.00 -33.53
CA GLY A 5 14.25 -3.73 -32.65
C GLY A 5 12.88 -3.06 -32.64
N ASN A 6 12.11 -3.27 -33.71
CA ASN A 6 10.68 -3.03 -33.69
C ASN A 6 10.02 -4.16 -32.88
N GLY A 7 10.04 -4.02 -31.57
CA GLY A 7 9.27 -4.83 -30.64
C GLY A 7 8.86 -3.91 -29.52
N SER A 8 7.58 -3.57 -29.44
CA SER A 8 7.00 -2.87 -28.31
C SER A 8 7.19 -3.71 -27.05
N GLU A 9 8.37 -3.65 -26.43
CA GLU A 9 8.61 -4.18 -25.11
C GLU A 9 7.65 -3.44 -24.18
N LYS A 10 6.57 -4.13 -23.81
CA LYS A 10 5.62 -3.61 -22.85
C LYS A 10 6.40 -3.36 -21.57
N ASN A 11 6.59 -2.09 -21.23
CA ASN A 11 7.17 -1.69 -19.96
C ASN A 11 6.50 -2.50 -18.84
N SER A 12 7.33 -3.12 -18.01
CA SER A 12 6.89 -3.78 -16.79
C SER A 12 6.03 -2.81 -15.98
N PRO A 13 5.01 -3.31 -15.24
CA PRO A 13 4.23 -2.46 -14.33
C PRO A 13 5.11 -1.57 -13.43
N TRP A 14 6.26 -2.08 -12.98
CA TRP A 14 7.21 -1.31 -12.18
C TRP A 14 7.90 -0.18 -12.95
N GLN A 15 8.25 -0.39 -14.22
CA GLN A 15 8.83 0.65 -15.07
C GLN A 15 7.82 1.77 -15.31
N LEU A 16 6.54 1.42 -15.55
CA LEU A 16 5.47 2.39 -15.70
C LEU A 16 5.25 3.22 -14.41
N ILE A 17 5.21 2.55 -13.26
CA ILE A 17 5.09 3.22 -11.94
C ILE A 17 6.26 4.17 -11.72
N PHE A 18 7.48 3.75 -12.03
CA PHE A 18 8.68 4.56 -11.84
C PHE A 18 8.68 5.80 -12.74
N MET A 19 8.27 5.66 -14.00
CA MET A 19 8.14 6.76 -14.96
C MET A 19 7.04 7.77 -14.59
N GLN A 20 6.04 7.36 -13.80
CA GLN A 20 4.93 8.22 -13.37
C GLN A 20 5.11 8.78 -11.94
N SER A 21 6.20 8.41 -11.27
CA SER A 21 6.44 8.81 -9.88
C SER A 21 6.90 10.26 -9.77
N LYS A 22 6.27 11.03 -8.86
CA LYS A 22 6.59 12.44 -8.59
C LYS A 22 8.07 12.68 -8.28
N VAL A 23 8.70 11.78 -7.54
CA VAL A 23 10.11 11.91 -7.14
C VAL A 23 11.08 11.82 -8.31
N ASN A 24 10.62 11.30 -9.46
CA ASN A 24 11.39 11.17 -10.69
C ASN A 24 11.09 12.30 -11.70
N GLY A 25 10.46 13.39 -11.26
CA GLY A 25 10.12 14.52 -12.13
C GLY A 25 8.96 14.26 -13.09
N ALA A 26 8.22 13.16 -12.90
CA ALA A 26 7.04 12.86 -13.69
C ALA A 26 5.90 13.86 -13.40
N LEU A 27 5.03 14.07 -14.38
CA LEU A 27 3.82 14.89 -14.25
C LEU A 27 2.86 14.22 -13.26
N TYR A 28 3.09 14.43 -11.97
CA TYR A 28 2.22 13.95 -10.91
C TYR A 28 1.05 14.89 -10.76
N ARG A 29 -0.06 14.58 -11.44
CA ARG A 29 -1.35 15.26 -11.24
C ARG A 29 -2.04 14.76 -9.97
N GLY A 30 -1.37 14.88 -8.84
CA GLY A 30 -1.92 14.50 -7.53
C GLY A 30 -3.19 15.27 -7.17
N GLU A 31 -3.38 16.46 -7.75
CA GLU A 31 -4.57 17.30 -7.60
C GLU A 31 -5.78 16.81 -8.43
N GLU A 32 -5.55 15.99 -9.45
CA GLU A 32 -6.62 15.32 -10.23
C GLU A 32 -6.95 13.93 -9.69
N LEU A 33 -6.24 13.43 -8.68
CA LEU A 33 -6.62 12.18 -8.04
C LEU A 33 -7.98 12.41 -7.39
N PRO A 34 -9.02 11.68 -7.82
CA PRO A 34 -10.33 11.84 -7.22
C PRO A 34 -10.17 11.62 -5.72
N GLY A 35 -10.65 12.58 -4.93
CA GLY A 35 -10.72 12.52 -3.48
C GLY A 35 -11.72 11.46 -3.05
N TYR A 36 -11.52 10.22 -3.48
CA TYR A 36 -12.33 9.09 -3.09
C TYR A 36 -12.21 8.99 -1.58
N ALA A 37 -13.36 9.05 -0.91
CA ALA A 37 -13.48 8.61 0.46
C ALA A 37 -13.13 7.12 0.49
N TRP A 38 -11.84 6.83 0.70
CA TRP A 38 -11.37 5.47 0.75
C TRP A 38 -11.97 4.82 1.98
N ASN A 39 -12.87 3.87 1.76
CA ASN A 39 -13.37 3.05 2.84
C ASN A 39 -12.22 2.19 3.32
N TRP A 40 -11.64 2.57 4.46
CA TRP A 40 -10.57 1.79 5.06
C TRP A 40 -11.04 0.34 5.25
N PRO A 41 -10.22 -0.65 4.83
CA PRO A 41 -10.59 -2.05 4.95
C PRO A 41 -10.82 -2.40 6.42
N LYS A 42 -11.96 -3.06 6.67
CA LYS A 42 -12.34 -3.57 7.98
C LYS A 42 -11.91 -5.03 8.13
N ASP A 43 -11.80 -5.47 9.37
CA ASP A 43 -11.38 -6.82 9.75
C ASP A 43 -10.05 -7.28 9.13
N THR A 44 -9.09 -6.36 8.97
CA THR A 44 -7.77 -6.74 8.47
C THR A 44 -7.03 -7.66 9.45
N TYR A 45 -6.04 -8.41 8.96
CA TYR A 45 -5.20 -9.26 9.81
C TYR A 45 -4.60 -8.46 10.99
N LEU A 46 -4.07 -7.27 10.71
CA LEU A 46 -3.52 -6.38 11.73
C LEU A 46 -4.57 -5.98 12.78
N GLN A 47 -5.76 -5.56 12.35
CA GLN A 47 -6.87 -5.23 13.26
C GLN A 47 -7.29 -6.44 14.12
N ARG A 48 -7.36 -7.65 13.53
CA ARG A 48 -7.64 -8.89 14.26
C ARG A 48 -6.55 -9.20 15.29
N ARG A 49 -5.27 -9.07 14.91
CA ARG A 49 -4.12 -9.33 15.79
C ARG A 49 -4.13 -8.35 16.97
N LEU A 50 -4.33 -7.05 16.71
CA LEU A 50 -4.43 -6.03 17.76
C LEU A 50 -5.58 -6.29 18.72
N ARG A 51 -6.77 -6.65 18.23
CA ARG A 51 -7.91 -7.04 19.10
C ARG A 51 -7.60 -8.24 19.98
N ARG A 52 -6.83 -9.21 19.48
CA ARG A 52 -6.40 -10.36 20.30
C ARG A 52 -5.40 -9.92 21.36
N LEU A 53 -4.36 -9.16 21.00
CA LEU A 53 -3.36 -8.66 21.93
C LEU A 53 -3.95 -7.80 23.05
N LYS A 54 -4.89 -6.91 22.73
CA LYS A 54 -5.61 -6.11 23.74
C LYS A 54 -6.39 -6.98 24.71
N ARG A 55 -7.06 -8.04 24.23
CA ARG A 55 -7.77 -9.00 25.09
C ARG A 55 -6.81 -9.74 26.02
N TYR A 56 -5.68 -10.23 25.49
CA TYR A 56 -4.67 -10.91 26.30
C TYR A 56 -4.07 -9.99 27.38
N ARG A 57 -3.74 -8.74 27.03
CA ARG A 57 -3.24 -7.76 28.00
C ARG A 57 -4.27 -7.47 29.09
N SER A 58 -5.53 -7.30 28.71
CA SER A 58 -6.60 -7.06 29.67
C SER A 58 -6.78 -8.26 30.61
N SER A 59 -6.78 -9.50 30.11
CA SER A 59 -6.86 -10.69 30.95
C SER A 59 -5.65 -10.88 31.87
N PHE A 60 -4.47 -10.44 31.45
CA PHE A 60 -3.25 -10.51 32.25
C PHE A 60 -3.29 -9.50 33.41
N GLU A 61 -3.67 -8.24 33.13
CA GLU A 61 -3.81 -7.21 34.17
C GLU A 61 -4.94 -7.53 35.17
N PHE A 62 -6.00 -8.26 34.78
CA PHE A 62 -7.01 -8.75 35.73
C PHE A 62 -6.57 -9.96 36.56
N ALA A 63 -5.62 -10.77 36.09
CA ALA A 63 -5.11 -11.93 36.81
C ALA A 63 -4.08 -11.55 37.89
N ASP A 64 -3.33 -10.46 37.67
CA ASP A 64 -2.32 -9.95 38.60
C ASP A 64 -2.89 -9.10 39.76
N LEU A 65 -4.21 -8.86 39.80
CA LEU A 65 -4.90 -8.06 40.82
C LEU A 65 -5.64 -8.91 41.88
N ASN A 66 -5.55 -10.24 41.80
CA ASN A 66 -6.09 -11.20 42.78
C ASN A 66 -4.96 -12.03 43.40
#